data_AF-A0A7X4CJZ0-F1
#
_entry.id   AF-A0A7X4CJZ0-F1
#
_cell.length_a   1.000
_cell.length_b   1.000
_cell.length_c   1.000
_cell.angle_alpha   90.00
_cell.angle_beta   90.00
_cell.angle_gamma   90.00
#
_symmetry.space_group_name_H-M   'P 1'
#
loop_
_entity.id
_entity.type
_entity.pdbx_description
1 polymer ?
#
loop_
_entity_poly.entity_id
_entity_poly.type
_entity_poly.pdbx_seq_one_letter_code
_entity_poly.pdbx_strand_id
1 'polypeptide(L)'
;MRERLSPGARSNPRSPKRSISRWQSAGVQTRGSRIAGISARAKARSGSAHLSGPTGRHNALAAFSSYVVLCKSKAPMDSVTQIALGAAVGEKVLGKKVGNKAPLWGAALGILPDLDVLGAAFLSGTDQLGFHRWVSHSLLFAVGGGLGIGWALSKLHRDANWREWTTLAFWAILTHALLDCFTGYGTQLFSPFSNYPVAFGSIFVIDPLYTLPLAIGLITALFQRRLHWRRRLNALGLCLSTAYLLATAAICLHVRSTFAHALTEQGIAYERLRVVPTPFNAVLWSGLAGADDHLWAGLYSLLDDDSAILFRRIERNTHLIAPRRDDPPIQRLFWFSRGYYRVENRADALYFYDLRFGRSDFYLDSTGTYFFTFRLLPDPSHSERIADLQRINNPSELTDQALKRLWLRLLGI
;
A
#
# COMPACT_ATOMS: atom_id res chain seq x y z
N MET A 1 -62.47 0.24 37.26
CA MET A 1 -62.78 -0.90 38.13
C MET A 1 -61.45 -1.50 38.60
N ARG A 2 -61.10 -1.24 39.88
CA ARG A 2 -60.16 -1.92 40.82
C ARG A 2 -58.93 -2.67 40.25
N GLU A 3 -57.69 -2.22 40.49
CA GLU A 3 -56.85 -2.34 41.72
C GLU A 3 -56.23 -3.73 42.00
N ARG A 4 -54.88 -3.78 42.04
CA ARG A 4 -53.96 -4.22 43.12
C ARG A 4 -52.58 -4.51 42.50
N LEU A 5 -51.50 -3.74 42.69
CA LEU A 5 -50.66 -3.41 43.87
C LEU A 5 -49.84 -4.60 44.46
N SER A 6 -48.52 -4.59 44.14
CA SER A 6 -47.30 -4.56 45.01
C SER A 6 -47.15 -5.53 46.21
N PRO A 7 -45.99 -5.65 46.92
CA PRO A 7 -44.68 -4.93 46.92
C PRO A 7 -43.45 -5.89 46.88
N GLY A 8 -42.15 -5.57 46.86
CA GLY A 8 -41.31 -4.44 47.28
C GLY A 8 -40.27 -4.92 48.31
N ALA A 9 -38.97 -4.54 48.19
CA ALA A 9 -38.07 -4.29 49.34
C ALA A 9 -36.63 -3.89 48.90
N ARG A 10 -36.14 -2.82 49.53
CA ARG A 10 -34.77 -2.27 49.48
C ARG A 10 -33.93 -2.87 50.62
N SER A 11 -32.60 -2.89 50.48
CA SER A 11 -31.69 -2.46 51.57
C SER A 11 -30.21 -2.41 51.12
N ASN A 12 -29.60 -1.24 51.28
CA ASN A 12 -28.17 -0.99 51.55
C ASN A 12 -28.15 -0.34 52.95
N PRO A 13 -27.21 -0.59 53.88
CA PRO A 13 -25.90 0.10 53.86
C PRO A 13 -24.73 -0.62 54.59
N ARG A 14 -23.48 -0.20 54.30
CA ARG A 14 -22.43 0.25 55.27
C ARG A 14 -20.99 -0.07 54.80
N SER A 15 -20.18 0.99 54.72
CA SER A 15 -18.71 0.98 54.91
C SER A 15 -18.40 1.09 56.42
N PRO A 16 -17.15 0.87 56.94
CA PRO A 16 -16.08 1.87 56.79
C PRO A 16 -14.58 1.43 56.93
N LYS A 17 -13.68 2.32 56.47
CA LYS A 17 -12.37 2.78 57.04
C LYS A 17 -11.02 2.03 56.82
N ARG A 18 -10.07 2.84 56.27
CA ARG A 18 -8.63 3.09 56.63
C ARG A 18 -7.64 1.92 56.34
N SER A 19 -6.40 2.14 55.85
CA SER A 19 -5.40 3.12 56.28
C SER A 19 -4.34 3.50 55.22
N ILE A 20 -3.73 4.65 55.51
CA ILE A 20 -2.58 5.33 54.91
C ILE A 20 -1.26 4.67 55.35
N SER A 21 -0.24 4.60 54.48
CA SER A 21 1.12 5.03 54.84
C SER A 21 2.01 5.31 53.61
N ARG A 22 2.69 6.45 53.72
CA ARG A 22 3.77 7.00 52.89
C ARG A 22 5.12 6.60 53.52
N TRP A 23 6.21 7.05 52.90
CA TRP A 23 7.63 7.15 53.34
C TRP A 23 8.57 6.30 52.46
N GLN A 24 9.27 6.86 51.46
CA GLN A 24 10.45 7.76 51.45
C GLN A 24 11.82 7.06 51.62
N SER A 25 12.55 7.03 50.49
CA SER A 25 13.95 7.47 50.25
C SER A 25 15.12 7.00 51.12
N ALA A 26 16.11 6.40 50.44
CA ALA A 26 17.55 6.73 50.43
C ALA A 26 18.22 5.73 49.45
N GLY A 27 19.03 6.05 48.44
CA GLY A 27 20.02 7.11 48.32
C GLY A 27 21.35 6.63 48.89
N VAL A 28 22.32 6.27 48.05
CA VAL A 28 23.78 6.50 48.22
C VAL A 28 24.55 5.94 47.01
N GLN A 29 25.34 6.84 46.40
CA GLN A 29 26.39 6.66 45.40
C GLN A 29 27.57 5.86 45.98
N THR A 30 28.46 5.21 45.21
CA THR A 30 29.60 5.90 44.57
C THR A 30 30.53 4.91 43.87
N ARG A 31 31.11 5.40 42.75
CA ARG A 31 32.50 5.25 42.23
C ARG A 31 33.06 3.82 42.07
N GLY A 32 33.43 3.42 40.85
CA GLY A 32 34.69 3.80 40.18
C GLY A 32 35.66 2.61 40.36
N SER A 33 36.44 2.10 39.41
CA SER A 33 37.09 2.63 38.22
C SER A 33 37.73 1.45 37.47
N ARG A 34 37.87 1.57 36.13
CA ARG A 34 39.05 1.32 35.26
C ARG A 34 40.12 0.29 35.73
N ILE A 35 40.80 -0.53 34.93
CA ILE A 35 41.05 -0.69 33.49
C ILE A 35 41.95 -1.96 33.31
N ALA A 36 41.89 -2.56 32.11
CA ALA A 36 42.90 -3.37 31.41
C ALA A 36 43.39 -4.74 31.94
N GLY A 37 43.53 -5.67 30.99
CA GLY A 37 44.35 -6.87 31.12
C GLY A 37 44.10 -7.86 29.99
N ILE A 38 44.67 -7.59 28.81
CA ILE A 38 44.72 -8.51 27.66
C ILE A 38 45.65 -9.68 27.99
N SER A 39 45.25 -10.92 27.74
CA SER A 39 46.18 -12.01 27.40
C SER A 39 45.49 -13.10 26.57
N ALA A 40 46.27 -13.67 25.67
CA ALA A 40 45.88 -14.34 24.45
C ALA A 40 46.08 -15.86 24.48
N ARG A 41 45.39 -16.56 23.57
CA ARG A 41 45.74 -17.85 22.90
C ARG A 41 45.91 -19.08 23.82
N ALA A 42 45.62 -20.33 23.43
CA ALA A 42 45.09 -20.95 22.22
C ALA A 42 44.70 -22.41 22.55
N LYS A 43 43.74 -22.93 21.76
CA LYS A 43 43.58 -24.34 21.27
C LYS A 43 43.83 -25.52 22.24
N ALA A 44 42.77 -26.30 22.44
CA ALA A 44 42.82 -27.76 22.26
C ALA A 44 41.44 -28.28 21.83
N ARG A 45 41.43 -29.10 20.77
CA ARG A 45 40.26 -29.82 20.23
C ARG A 45 39.93 -31.01 21.13
N SER A 46 38.66 -31.22 21.44
CA SER A 46 38.10 -32.57 21.59
C SER A 46 36.72 -32.59 20.92
N GLY A 47 36.52 -33.58 20.06
CA GLY A 47 35.28 -33.75 19.31
C GLY A 47 34.18 -34.30 20.21
N SER A 48 33.02 -33.66 20.13
CA SER A 48 31.74 -34.23 20.55
C SER A 48 30.71 -33.72 19.55
N ALA A 49 30.00 -34.65 18.92
CA ALA A 49 28.97 -34.38 17.94
C ALA A 49 27.86 -33.52 18.56
N HIS A 50 27.76 -32.27 18.15
CA HIS A 50 26.62 -31.42 18.46
C HIS A 50 25.90 -31.03 17.16
N LEU A 51 24.62 -31.38 17.16
CA LEU A 51 23.56 -31.05 16.23
C LEU A 51 23.76 -29.71 15.51
N SER A 52 23.60 -29.79 14.20
CA SER A 52 23.47 -28.68 13.26
C SER A 52 22.38 -27.68 13.67
N GLY A 53 22.81 -26.44 13.97
CA GLY A 53 22.04 -25.20 14.10
C GLY A 53 22.86 -24.15 14.88
N PRO A 54 22.89 -22.83 14.54
CA PRO A 54 21.90 -22.04 13.82
C PRO A 54 22.51 -21.08 12.76
N THR A 55 22.51 -21.44 11.48
CA THR A 55 22.77 -20.46 10.40
C THR A 55 21.50 -19.74 9.95
N GLY A 56 20.31 -20.33 10.17
CA GLY A 56 19.02 -19.75 9.76
C GLY A 56 18.56 -18.52 10.56
N ARG A 57 18.83 -18.46 11.88
CA ARG A 57 18.40 -17.33 12.72
C ARG A 57 19.14 -16.03 12.41
N HIS A 58 20.43 -16.12 12.09
CA HIS A 58 21.23 -14.96 11.69
C HIS A 58 20.75 -14.39 10.35
N ASN A 59 20.42 -15.26 9.38
CA ASN A 59 19.89 -14.85 8.09
C ASN A 59 18.48 -14.24 8.21
N ALA A 60 17.61 -14.80 9.05
CA ALA A 60 16.26 -14.26 9.28
C ALA A 60 16.29 -12.88 9.97
N LEU A 61 17.20 -12.67 10.92
CA LEU A 61 17.35 -11.36 11.59
C LEU A 61 17.94 -10.30 10.65
N ALA A 62 18.91 -10.66 9.82
CA ALA A 62 19.45 -9.76 8.81
C ALA A 62 18.39 -9.38 7.77
N ALA A 63 17.62 -10.36 7.28
CA ALA A 63 16.52 -10.14 6.35
C ALA A 63 15.42 -9.26 6.98
N PHE A 64 15.06 -9.50 8.24
CA PHE A 64 14.11 -8.65 8.97
C PHE A 64 14.62 -7.22 9.13
N SER A 65 15.90 -7.02 9.44
CA SER A 65 16.49 -5.68 9.54
C SER A 65 16.41 -4.92 8.21
N SER A 66 16.75 -5.55 7.09
CA SER A 66 16.58 -4.97 5.76
C SER A 66 15.11 -4.68 5.42
N TYR A 67 14.20 -5.57 5.80
CA TYR A 67 12.76 -5.38 5.63
C TYR A 67 12.24 -4.15 6.39
N VAL A 68 12.69 -3.96 7.63
CA VAL A 68 12.33 -2.79 8.45
C VAL A 68 12.83 -1.49 7.81
N VAL A 69 14.06 -1.46 7.29
CA VAL A 69 14.61 -0.28 6.60
C VAL A 69 13.78 0.08 5.37
N LEU A 70 13.39 -0.90 4.56
CA LEU A 70 12.54 -0.68 3.39
C LEU A 70 11.17 -0.12 3.77
N CYS A 71 10.53 -0.69 4.80
CA CYS A 71 9.24 -0.24 5.31
C CYS A 71 9.25 1.20 5.83
N LYS A 72 10.37 1.65 6.40
CA LYS A 72 10.52 3.00 6.94
C LYS A 72 11.01 4.03 5.92
N SER A 73 11.41 3.61 4.72
CA SER A 73 11.94 4.55 3.73
C SER A 73 10.84 5.49 3.20
N LYS A 74 11.10 6.80 3.24
CA LYS A 74 10.18 7.87 2.81
C LYS A 74 10.35 8.28 1.35
N ALA A 75 11.22 7.62 0.59
CA ALA A 75 11.35 7.94 -0.82
C ALA A 75 10.00 7.66 -1.52
N PRO A 76 9.51 8.55 -2.41
CA PRO A 76 8.37 8.22 -3.25
C PRO A 76 8.82 7.14 -4.25
N MET A 77 8.83 5.89 -3.78
CA MET A 77 9.33 4.74 -4.54
C MET A 77 8.46 4.42 -5.77
N ASP A 78 7.21 4.92 -5.79
CA ASP A 78 6.35 4.89 -6.97
C ASP A 78 7.00 5.69 -8.12
N SER A 79 7.41 6.93 -7.85
CA SER A 79 8.10 7.78 -8.84
C SER A 79 9.39 7.15 -9.36
N VAL A 80 10.16 6.46 -8.51
CA VAL A 80 11.37 5.73 -8.94
C VAL A 80 11.04 4.62 -9.93
N THR A 81 9.95 3.88 -9.68
CA THR A 81 9.48 2.80 -10.54
C THR A 81 9.03 3.34 -11.88
N GLN A 82 8.26 4.42 -11.88
CA GLN A 82 7.75 5.04 -13.11
C GLN A 82 8.86 5.70 -13.94
N ILE A 83 9.86 6.30 -13.30
CA ILE A 83 11.09 6.78 -13.97
C ILE A 83 11.81 5.62 -14.66
N ALA A 84 12.05 4.53 -13.93
CA ALA A 84 12.79 3.38 -14.45
C ALA A 84 12.04 2.71 -15.61
N LEU A 85 10.71 2.54 -15.49
CA LEU A 85 9.87 1.99 -16.55
C LEU A 85 9.85 2.89 -17.78
N GLY A 86 9.58 4.18 -17.59
CA GLY A 86 9.56 5.16 -18.68
C GLY A 86 10.91 5.18 -19.42
N ALA A 87 12.03 5.22 -18.69
CA ALA A 87 13.36 5.19 -19.29
C ALA A 87 13.66 3.88 -20.04
N ALA A 88 13.29 2.73 -19.48
CA ALA A 88 13.47 1.43 -20.13
C ALA A 88 12.63 1.30 -21.41
N VAL A 89 11.40 1.81 -21.40
CA VAL A 89 10.52 1.89 -22.56
C VAL A 89 11.09 2.85 -23.60
N GLY A 90 11.55 4.03 -23.21
CA GLY A 90 12.20 4.99 -24.10
C GLY A 90 13.43 4.40 -24.77
N GLU A 91 14.32 3.77 -24.00
CA GLU A 91 15.49 3.04 -24.50
C GLU A 91 15.10 1.93 -25.49
N LYS A 92 14.04 1.17 -25.20
CA LYS A 92 13.55 0.10 -26.08
C LYS A 92 13.00 0.64 -27.40
N VAL A 93 12.23 1.73 -27.35
CA VAL A 93 11.52 2.30 -28.51
C VAL A 93 12.48 3.06 -29.42
N LEU A 94 13.28 3.97 -28.87
CA LEU A 94 14.05 4.93 -29.67
C LEU A 94 15.56 4.99 -29.34
N GLY A 95 16.02 4.24 -28.33
CA GLY A 95 17.43 4.27 -27.87
C GLY A 95 18.45 3.94 -28.97
N LYS A 96 18.08 3.07 -29.93
CA LYS A 96 18.95 2.76 -31.10
C LYS A 96 19.22 3.98 -31.98
N LYS A 97 18.27 4.92 -32.09
CA LYS A 97 18.31 6.03 -33.06
C LYS A 97 18.81 7.33 -32.43
N VAL A 98 18.32 7.66 -31.25
CA VAL A 98 18.62 8.95 -30.57
C VAL A 98 19.50 8.79 -29.32
N GLY A 99 19.99 7.58 -29.07
CA GLY A 99 20.91 7.29 -27.97
C GLY A 99 20.32 7.62 -26.60
N ASN A 100 21.10 8.29 -25.76
CA ASN A 100 20.75 8.59 -24.37
C ASN A 100 19.58 9.57 -24.21
N LYS A 101 19.16 10.27 -25.27
CA LYS A 101 17.95 11.11 -25.21
C LYS A 101 16.69 10.27 -25.03
N ALA A 102 16.67 9.04 -25.55
CA ALA A 102 15.50 8.18 -25.47
C ALA A 102 15.15 7.78 -24.03
N PRO A 103 16.07 7.22 -23.22
CA PRO A 103 15.77 6.92 -21.81
C PRO A 103 15.53 8.19 -20.99
N LEU A 104 16.17 9.33 -21.31
CA LEU A 104 15.92 10.59 -20.61
C LEU A 104 14.48 11.09 -20.81
N TRP A 105 14.01 11.17 -22.05
CA TRP A 105 12.64 11.54 -22.35
C TRP A 105 11.64 10.48 -21.87
N GLY A 106 12.01 9.21 -21.97
CA GLY A 106 11.25 8.12 -21.38
C GLY A 106 11.01 8.31 -19.88
N ALA A 107 12.06 8.60 -19.11
CA ALA A 107 11.95 8.90 -17.68
C ALA A 107 11.03 10.09 -17.40
N ALA A 108 11.24 11.21 -18.10
CA ALA A 108 10.45 12.43 -17.90
C ALA A 108 8.96 12.20 -18.19
N LEU A 109 8.65 11.51 -19.30
CA LEU A 109 7.27 11.19 -19.68
C LEU A 109 6.66 10.08 -18.83
N GLY A 110 7.50 9.22 -18.24
CA GLY A 110 7.09 8.25 -17.24
C GLY A 110 6.63 8.89 -15.93
N ILE A 111 7.08 10.10 -15.56
CA ILE A 111 6.56 10.82 -14.38
C ILE A 111 5.32 11.64 -14.73
N LEU A 112 5.15 12.02 -15.99
CA LEU A 112 4.16 12.99 -16.43
C LEU A 112 2.73 12.73 -15.92
N PRO A 113 2.20 11.49 -15.92
CA PRO A 113 0.84 11.24 -15.43
C PRO A 113 0.62 11.63 -13.95
N ASP A 114 1.61 11.33 -13.09
CA ASP A 114 1.56 11.61 -11.64
C ASP A 114 1.66 13.09 -11.29
N LEU A 115 2.07 13.95 -12.23
CA LEU A 115 2.08 15.40 -12.01
C LEU A 115 0.67 15.99 -11.83
N ASP A 116 -0.39 15.18 -12.02
CA ASP A 116 -1.76 15.53 -11.64
C ASP A 116 -1.91 15.89 -10.14
N VAL A 117 -1.02 15.40 -9.27
CA VAL A 117 -1.02 15.77 -7.84
C VAL A 117 -0.82 17.27 -7.62
N LEU A 118 -0.12 17.96 -8.55
CA LEU A 118 0.06 19.41 -8.49
C LEU A 118 -1.25 20.15 -8.74
N GLY A 119 -2.09 19.62 -9.63
CA GLY A 119 -3.44 20.15 -9.88
C GLY A 119 -4.38 19.88 -8.70
N ALA A 120 -4.23 18.74 -8.02
CA ALA A 120 -5.01 18.39 -6.84
C ALA A 120 -4.87 19.41 -5.70
N ALA A 121 -3.72 20.09 -5.59
CA ALA A 121 -3.49 21.11 -4.56
C ALA A 121 -4.44 22.32 -4.65
N PHE A 122 -5.11 22.52 -5.78
CA PHE A 122 -6.06 23.61 -6.01
C PHE A 122 -7.54 23.20 -5.90
N LEU A 123 -7.81 21.95 -5.52
CA LEU A 123 -9.15 21.37 -5.47
C LEU A 123 -9.69 21.24 -4.05
N SER A 124 -11.01 21.17 -3.91
CA SER A 124 -11.69 20.83 -2.66
C SER A 124 -11.25 19.44 -2.16
N GLY A 125 -11.42 19.14 -0.87
CA GLY A 125 -11.03 17.82 -0.36
C GLY A 125 -11.77 16.68 -1.07
N THR A 126 -13.04 16.91 -1.37
CA THR A 126 -13.89 15.99 -2.14
C THR A 126 -13.35 15.75 -3.55
N ASP A 127 -12.98 16.81 -4.27
CA ASP A 127 -12.50 16.72 -5.66
C ASP A 127 -11.11 16.08 -5.75
N GLN A 128 -10.24 16.32 -4.76
CA GLN A 128 -8.93 15.68 -4.66
C GLN A 128 -9.02 14.14 -4.70
N LEU A 129 -10.08 13.57 -4.11
CA LEU A 129 -10.28 12.12 -4.02
C LEU A 129 -10.49 11.45 -5.39
N GLY A 130 -11.03 12.19 -6.36
CA GLY A 130 -11.30 11.71 -7.72
C GLY A 130 -10.27 12.15 -8.75
N PHE A 131 -9.39 13.10 -8.41
CA PHE A 131 -8.51 13.76 -9.39
C PHE A 131 -7.22 12.98 -9.68
N HIS A 132 -6.63 12.35 -8.67
CA HIS A 132 -5.42 11.56 -8.85
C HIS A 132 -5.73 10.28 -9.64
N ARG A 133 -4.92 9.99 -10.67
CA ARG A 133 -5.10 8.86 -11.59
C ARG A 133 -6.38 8.93 -12.44
N TRP A 134 -6.79 10.17 -12.76
CA TRP A 134 -7.95 10.48 -13.60
C TRP A 134 -7.56 10.65 -15.08
N VAL A 135 -7.75 11.84 -15.66
CA VAL A 135 -7.54 12.08 -17.11
C VAL A 135 -6.09 11.81 -17.53
N SER A 136 -5.12 12.20 -16.70
CA SER A 136 -3.68 11.99 -16.91
C SER A 136 -3.28 10.52 -17.14
N HIS A 137 -4.07 9.57 -16.62
CA HIS A 137 -3.83 8.14 -16.71
C HIS A 137 -4.78 7.43 -17.68
N SER A 138 -5.52 8.19 -18.49
CA SER A 138 -6.43 7.63 -19.48
C SER A 138 -5.72 7.24 -20.78
N LEU A 139 -6.29 6.25 -21.48
CA LEU A 139 -5.85 5.90 -22.83
C LEU A 139 -5.97 7.09 -23.79
N LEU A 140 -7.01 7.92 -23.63
CA LEU A 140 -7.20 9.12 -24.43
C LEU A 140 -6.05 10.12 -24.22
N PHE A 141 -5.61 10.32 -22.97
CA PHE A 141 -4.46 11.16 -22.68
C PHE A 141 -3.15 10.56 -23.20
N ALA A 142 -2.96 9.24 -23.12
CA ALA A 142 -1.80 8.59 -23.73
C ALA A 142 -1.74 8.83 -25.24
N VAL A 143 -2.87 8.72 -25.96
CA VAL A 143 -2.95 8.97 -27.40
C VAL A 143 -2.75 10.46 -27.72
N GLY A 144 -3.57 11.34 -27.13
CA GLY A 144 -3.54 12.78 -27.42
C GLY A 144 -2.26 13.46 -26.94
N GLY A 145 -1.86 13.17 -25.70
CA GLY A 145 -0.60 13.62 -25.12
C GLY A 145 0.61 13.05 -25.88
N GLY A 146 0.58 11.77 -26.24
CA GLY A 146 1.61 11.14 -27.07
C GLY A 146 1.80 11.85 -28.41
N LEU A 147 0.71 12.18 -29.12
CA LEU A 147 0.73 12.92 -30.37
C LEU A 147 1.28 14.35 -30.18
N GLY A 148 0.76 15.10 -29.21
CA GLY A 148 1.16 16.49 -28.96
C GLY A 148 2.63 16.61 -28.53
N ILE A 149 3.04 15.79 -27.56
CA ILE A 149 4.41 15.76 -27.04
C ILE A 149 5.37 15.22 -28.10
N GLY A 150 5.01 14.14 -28.80
CA GLY A 150 5.82 13.58 -29.87
C GLY A 150 6.08 14.57 -31.00
N TRP A 151 5.07 15.34 -31.39
CA TRP A 151 5.22 16.43 -32.35
C TRP A 151 6.16 17.52 -31.82
N ALA A 152 5.99 17.98 -30.58
CA ALA A 152 6.86 19.00 -29.97
C ALA A 152 8.33 18.53 -29.89
N LEU A 153 8.57 17.28 -29.47
CA LEU A 153 9.91 16.68 -29.42
C LEU A 153 10.55 16.59 -30.81
N SER A 154 9.77 16.34 -31.86
CA SER A 154 10.27 16.34 -33.24
C SER A 154 10.68 17.71 -33.76
N LYS A 155 10.18 18.80 -33.16
CA LYS A 155 10.63 20.17 -33.44
C LYS A 155 11.93 20.48 -32.70
N LEU A 156 12.05 19.99 -31.46
CA LEU A 156 13.23 20.16 -30.62
C LEU A 156 14.42 19.30 -31.07
N HIS A 157 14.14 18.12 -31.61
CA HIS A 157 15.15 17.12 -31.96
C HIS A 157 14.96 16.64 -33.40
N ARG A 158 16.03 16.74 -34.20
CA ARG A 158 16.03 16.39 -35.64
C ARG A 158 16.56 14.98 -35.93
N ASP A 159 16.95 14.24 -34.91
CA ASP A 159 17.52 12.88 -34.99
C ASP A 159 16.45 11.77 -35.15
N ALA A 160 15.18 12.08 -34.91
CA ALA A 160 14.04 11.21 -35.16
C ALA A 160 12.82 11.99 -35.68
N ASN A 161 11.94 11.31 -36.41
CA ASN A 161 10.73 11.92 -36.96
C ASN A 161 9.61 11.98 -35.91
N TRP A 162 8.53 12.71 -36.23
CA TRP A 162 7.41 12.90 -35.30
C TRP A 162 6.71 11.60 -34.90
N ARG A 163 6.62 10.59 -35.80
CA ARG A 163 5.99 9.30 -35.48
C ARG A 163 6.80 8.52 -34.45
N GLU A 164 8.12 8.58 -34.57
CA GLU A 164 9.05 7.92 -33.65
C GLU A 164 9.00 8.55 -32.25
N TRP A 165 9.05 9.88 -32.16
CA TRP A 165 8.89 10.59 -30.88
C TRP A 165 7.49 10.40 -30.28
N THR A 166 6.45 10.38 -31.11
CA THR A 166 5.08 10.05 -30.68
C THR A 166 5.00 8.65 -30.11
N THR A 167 5.65 7.67 -30.75
CA THR A 167 5.67 6.28 -30.28
C THR A 167 6.34 6.18 -28.91
N LEU A 168 7.47 6.89 -28.70
CA LEU A 168 8.13 6.94 -27.40
C LEU A 168 7.22 7.57 -26.34
N ALA A 169 6.62 8.72 -26.64
CA ALA A 169 5.75 9.43 -25.69
C ALA A 169 4.50 8.64 -25.34
N PHE A 170 3.82 8.08 -26.34
CA PHE A 170 2.65 7.23 -26.17
C PHE A 170 2.95 6.04 -25.25
N TRP A 171 4.02 5.28 -25.53
CA TRP A 171 4.34 4.11 -24.73
C TRP A 171 4.82 4.46 -23.33
N ALA A 172 5.62 5.52 -23.15
CA ALA A 172 6.03 5.96 -21.82
C ALA A 172 4.82 6.29 -20.93
N ILE A 173 3.86 7.07 -21.45
CA ILE A 173 2.64 7.46 -20.74
C ILE A 173 1.72 6.25 -20.52
N LEU A 174 1.49 5.42 -21.55
CA LEU A 174 0.58 4.29 -21.44
C LEU A 174 1.10 3.23 -20.45
N THR A 175 2.39 2.90 -20.50
CA THR A 175 2.94 1.87 -19.61
C THR A 175 2.89 2.26 -18.14
N HIS A 176 2.96 3.56 -17.83
CA HIS A 176 2.71 4.06 -16.49
C HIS A 176 1.28 3.73 -16.03
N ALA A 177 0.28 4.16 -16.81
CA ALA A 177 -1.13 3.93 -16.48
C ALA A 177 -1.47 2.43 -16.39
N LEU A 178 -0.87 1.61 -17.28
CA LEU A 178 -1.03 0.16 -17.25
C LEU A 178 -0.41 -0.45 -15.99
N LEU A 179 0.80 -0.05 -15.59
CA LEU A 179 1.43 -0.54 -14.35
C LEU A 179 0.55 -0.21 -13.13
N ASP A 180 0.00 1.00 -13.08
CA ASP A 180 -0.88 1.40 -11.99
C ASP A 180 -2.16 0.57 -11.89
N CYS A 181 -2.66 0.03 -13.01
CA CYS A 181 -3.80 -0.89 -12.99
C CYS A 181 -3.48 -2.18 -12.23
N PHE A 182 -2.21 -2.59 -12.10
CA PHE A 182 -1.82 -3.76 -11.30
C PHE A 182 -1.82 -3.48 -9.80
N THR A 183 -1.87 -2.21 -9.38
CA THR A 183 -1.94 -1.81 -7.97
C THR A 183 -3.37 -1.85 -7.42
N GLY A 184 -3.51 -1.70 -6.10
CA GLY A 184 -4.81 -1.68 -5.41
C GLY A 184 -5.53 -0.33 -5.36
N TYR A 185 -4.96 0.75 -5.93
CA TYR A 185 -5.50 2.11 -5.82
C TYR A 185 -6.73 2.31 -6.74
N GLY A 186 -6.55 2.11 -8.04
CA GLY A 186 -7.55 2.34 -9.07
C GLY A 186 -7.15 3.39 -10.10
N THR A 187 -7.09 3.00 -11.36
CA THR A 187 -6.72 3.87 -12.47
C THR A 187 -7.89 4.04 -13.43
N GLN A 188 -8.27 5.28 -13.73
CA GLN A 188 -9.41 5.57 -14.63
C GLN A 188 -8.98 5.53 -16.10
N LEU A 189 -8.55 4.36 -16.57
CA LEU A 189 -7.99 4.13 -17.91
C LEU A 189 -8.93 4.57 -19.04
N PHE A 190 -10.24 4.51 -18.81
CA PHE A 190 -11.28 4.82 -19.78
C PHE A 190 -11.90 6.23 -19.63
N SER A 191 -11.30 7.08 -18.80
CA SER A 191 -11.73 8.48 -18.68
C SER A 191 -11.59 9.22 -20.03
N PRO A 192 -12.49 10.14 -20.40
CA PRO A 192 -13.68 10.59 -19.66
C PRO A 192 -14.96 9.76 -19.95
N PHE A 193 -14.88 8.70 -20.76
CA PHE A 193 -16.05 7.92 -21.15
C PHE A 193 -16.59 7.03 -20.03
N SER A 194 -15.72 6.62 -19.10
CA SER A 194 -16.10 5.86 -17.91
C SER A 194 -15.24 6.27 -16.71
N ASN A 195 -15.85 6.31 -15.54
CA ASN A 195 -15.21 6.52 -14.25
C ASN A 195 -14.84 5.21 -13.54
N TYR A 196 -14.84 4.07 -14.26
CA TYR A 196 -14.48 2.77 -13.70
C TYR A 196 -12.98 2.73 -13.34
N PRO A 197 -12.63 2.56 -12.06
CA PRO A 197 -11.24 2.59 -11.61
C PRO A 197 -10.63 1.18 -11.67
N VAL A 198 -9.90 0.87 -12.74
CA VAL A 198 -9.26 -0.43 -12.94
C VAL A 198 -8.22 -0.68 -11.83
N ALA A 199 -8.37 -1.78 -11.10
CA ALA A 199 -7.42 -2.20 -10.05
C ALA A 199 -7.41 -3.72 -9.93
N PHE A 200 -6.34 -4.35 -10.41
CA PHE A 200 -6.12 -5.79 -10.24
C PHE A 200 -5.63 -6.11 -8.82
N GLY A 201 -4.83 -5.22 -8.23
CA GLY A 201 -4.29 -5.41 -6.88
C GLY A 201 -3.34 -6.61 -6.78
N SER A 202 -2.60 -6.92 -7.84
CA SER A 202 -1.66 -8.04 -7.86
C SER A 202 -0.25 -7.65 -7.38
N ILE A 203 0.09 -6.36 -7.38
CA ILE A 203 1.32 -5.85 -6.78
C ILE A 203 1.01 -4.75 -5.77
N PHE A 204 1.93 -4.54 -4.83
CA PHE A 204 1.90 -3.36 -3.98
C PHE A 204 2.44 -2.14 -4.75
N VAL A 205 2.02 -0.92 -4.40
CA VAL A 205 2.47 0.32 -5.06
C VAL A 205 4.00 0.45 -5.01
N ILE A 206 4.60 -0.05 -3.94
CA ILE A 206 6.05 -0.09 -3.75
C ILE A 206 6.52 -1.54 -3.74
N ASP A 207 6.92 -2.05 -4.91
CA ASP A 207 7.36 -3.43 -5.09
C ASP A 207 8.81 -3.51 -5.62
N PRO A 208 9.81 -3.68 -4.74
CA PRO A 208 11.20 -3.80 -5.14
C PRO A 208 11.48 -5.00 -6.06
N LEU A 209 10.68 -6.08 -5.99
CA LEU A 209 10.87 -7.24 -6.85
C LEU A 209 10.47 -6.96 -8.30
N TYR A 210 9.58 -5.99 -8.52
CA TYR A 210 9.31 -5.43 -9.84
C TYR A 210 10.38 -4.41 -10.25
N THR A 211 10.68 -3.45 -9.37
CA THR A 211 11.49 -2.26 -9.73
C THR A 211 12.97 -2.56 -9.87
N LEU A 212 13.56 -3.43 -9.04
CA LEU A 212 15.00 -3.68 -9.06
C LEU A 212 15.48 -4.39 -10.33
N PRO A 213 14.86 -5.49 -10.82
CA PRO A 213 15.30 -6.12 -12.07
C PRO A 213 15.22 -5.17 -13.26
N LEU A 214 14.17 -4.34 -13.31
CA LEU A 214 13.97 -3.31 -14.32
C LEU A 214 15.09 -2.25 -14.26
N ALA A 215 15.32 -1.68 -13.08
CA ALA A 215 16.32 -0.65 -12.86
C ALA A 215 17.75 -1.18 -13.12
N ILE A 216 18.08 -2.39 -12.66
CA ILE A 216 19.38 -3.02 -12.91
C ILE A 216 19.58 -3.25 -14.41
N GLY A 217 18.57 -3.79 -15.11
CA GLY A 217 18.64 -4.01 -16.56
C GLY A 217 18.86 -2.71 -17.34
N LEU A 218 18.15 -1.65 -16.98
CA LEU A 218 18.31 -0.32 -17.56
C LEU A 218 19.68 0.29 -17.25
N ILE A 219 20.07 0.38 -15.98
CA ILE A 219 21.32 1.02 -15.55
C ILE A 219 22.51 0.31 -16.19
N THR A 220 22.55 -1.02 -16.13
CA THR A 220 23.63 -1.80 -16.76
C THR A 220 23.66 -1.64 -18.27
N ALA A 221 22.50 -1.51 -18.93
CA ALA A 221 22.41 -1.20 -20.36
C ALA A 221 23.03 0.16 -20.71
N LEU A 222 22.79 1.20 -19.89
CA LEU A 222 23.31 2.55 -20.13
C LEU A 222 24.83 2.64 -20.06
N PHE A 223 25.48 1.75 -19.29
CA PHE A 223 26.95 1.64 -19.25
C PHE A 223 27.54 0.84 -20.42
N GLN A 224 26.72 0.18 -21.26
CA GLN A 224 27.24 -0.58 -22.39
C GLN A 224 27.54 0.30 -23.60
N ARG A 225 28.79 0.23 -24.08
CA ARG A 225 29.21 0.84 -25.36
C ARG A 225 28.70 0.09 -26.58
N ARG A 226 28.56 -1.24 -26.47
CA ARG A 226 28.09 -2.11 -27.57
C ARG A 226 26.57 -2.13 -27.60
N LEU A 227 25.99 -1.64 -28.71
CA LEU A 227 24.55 -1.51 -28.89
C LEU A 227 23.77 -2.81 -28.65
N HIS A 228 24.29 -3.97 -29.07
CA HIS A 228 23.59 -5.24 -28.86
C HIS A 228 23.48 -5.63 -27.38
N TRP A 229 24.53 -5.37 -26.56
CA TRP A 229 24.49 -5.62 -25.11
C TRP A 229 23.57 -4.63 -24.40
N ARG A 230 23.64 -3.35 -24.76
CA ARG A 230 22.72 -2.31 -24.27
C ARG A 230 21.26 -2.74 -24.44
N ARG A 231 20.88 -3.16 -25.66
CA ARG A 231 19.51 -3.61 -25.95
C ARG A 231 19.12 -4.89 -25.24
N ARG A 232 20.04 -5.86 -25.11
CA ARG A 232 19.78 -7.14 -24.43
C ARG A 232 19.55 -6.95 -22.93
N LEU A 233 20.36 -6.14 -22.26
CA LEU A 233 20.24 -5.90 -20.83
C LEU A 233 18.96 -5.12 -20.49
N ASN A 234 18.62 -4.08 -21.26
CA ASN A 234 17.36 -3.37 -21.09
C ASN A 234 16.15 -4.29 -21.34
N ALA A 235 16.22 -5.11 -22.40
CA ALA A 235 15.18 -6.09 -22.68
C ALA A 235 15.06 -7.16 -21.59
N LEU A 236 16.17 -7.62 -21.01
CA LEU A 236 16.16 -8.56 -19.90
C LEU A 236 15.45 -7.97 -18.67
N GLY A 237 15.76 -6.72 -18.30
CA GLY A 237 15.08 -6.02 -17.21
C GLY A 237 13.57 -5.92 -17.43
N LEU A 238 13.15 -5.48 -18.63
CA LEU A 238 11.74 -5.42 -19.03
C LEU A 238 11.06 -6.81 -19.02
N CYS A 239 11.72 -7.84 -19.54
CA CYS A 239 11.17 -9.19 -19.57
C CYS A 239 10.99 -9.76 -18.16
N LEU A 240 11.98 -9.60 -17.28
CA LEU A 240 11.91 -10.08 -15.90
C LEU A 240 10.81 -9.34 -15.11
N SER A 241 10.73 -8.02 -15.23
CA SER A 241 9.69 -7.24 -14.54
C SER A 241 8.30 -7.55 -15.07
N THR A 242 8.14 -7.75 -16.38
CA THR A 242 6.86 -8.16 -16.99
C THR A 242 6.47 -9.57 -16.59
N ALA A 243 7.41 -10.53 -16.59
CA ALA A 243 7.16 -11.89 -16.13
C ALA A 243 6.73 -11.90 -14.65
N TYR A 244 7.35 -11.05 -13.82
CA TYR A 244 6.93 -10.85 -12.43
C TYR A 244 5.49 -10.32 -12.31
N LEU A 245 5.08 -9.32 -13.11
CA LEU A 245 3.69 -8.84 -13.12
C LEU A 245 2.69 -9.95 -13.50
N LEU A 246 3.02 -10.77 -14.50
CA LEU A 246 2.15 -11.87 -14.91
C LEU A 246 2.08 -12.97 -13.84
N ALA A 247 3.22 -13.30 -13.22
CA ALA A 247 3.28 -14.26 -12.12
C ALA A 247 2.46 -13.78 -10.91
N THR A 248 2.60 -12.53 -10.51
CA THR A 248 1.83 -11.94 -9.40
C THR A 248 0.33 -11.84 -9.71
N ALA A 249 -0.05 -11.60 -10.98
CA ALA A 249 -1.45 -11.68 -11.39
C ALA A 249 -2.01 -13.11 -11.24
N ALA A 250 -1.26 -14.14 -11.64
CA ALA A 250 -1.64 -15.54 -11.44
C ALA A 250 -1.74 -15.91 -9.95
N ILE A 251 -0.78 -15.48 -9.14
CA ILE A 251 -0.81 -15.64 -7.67
C ILE A 251 -2.05 -14.95 -7.10
N CYS A 252 -2.38 -13.73 -7.54
CA CYS A 252 -3.57 -13.02 -7.10
C CYS A 252 -4.85 -13.82 -7.38
N LEU A 253 -4.98 -14.44 -8.56
CA LEU A 253 -6.12 -15.31 -8.87
C LEU A 253 -6.20 -16.53 -7.93
N HIS A 254 -5.07 -17.18 -7.67
CA HIS A 254 -4.99 -18.28 -6.73
C HIS A 254 -5.41 -17.85 -5.31
N VAL A 255 -4.82 -16.77 -4.79
CA VAL A 255 -5.12 -16.22 -3.46
C VAL A 255 -6.59 -15.82 -3.34
N ARG A 256 -7.19 -15.21 -4.38
CA ARG A 256 -8.64 -14.91 -4.40
C ARG A 256 -9.47 -16.17 -4.22
N SER A 257 -9.11 -17.26 -4.90
CA SER A 257 -9.76 -18.55 -4.75
C SER A 257 -9.60 -19.08 -3.32
N THR A 258 -8.40 -19.02 -2.75
CA THR A 258 -8.13 -19.46 -1.37
C THR A 258 -8.97 -18.69 -0.36
N PHE A 259 -9.04 -17.36 -0.47
CA PHE A 259 -9.91 -16.54 0.38
C PHE A 259 -11.39 -16.90 0.21
N ALA A 260 -11.87 -17.10 -1.03
CA ALA A 260 -13.26 -17.49 -1.28
C ALA A 260 -13.61 -18.85 -0.66
N HIS A 261 -12.70 -19.84 -0.76
CA HIS A 261 -12.87 -21.13 -0.10
C HIS A 261 -12.89 -21.00 1.42
N ALA A 262 -11.91 -20.29 2.02
CA ALA A 262 -11.86 -20.10 3.47
C ALA A 262 -13.10 -19.38 4.03
N LEU A 263 -13.64 -18.39 3.29
CA LEU A 263 -14.89 -17.72 3.65
C LEU A 263 -16.08 -18.69 3.60
N THR A 264 -16.14 -19.54 2.58
CA THR A 264 -17.22 -20.53 2.39
C THR A 264 -17.18 -21.59 3.50
N GLU A 265 -16.00 -22.14 3.82
CA GLU A 265 -15.81 -23.14 4.88
C GLU A 265 -16.21 -22.60 6.26
N GLN A 266 -15.99 -21.30 6.51
CA GLN A 266 -16.38 -20.64 7.75
C GLN A 266 -17.83 -20.11 7.74
N GLY A 267 -18.59 -20.35 6.67
CA GLY A 267 -19.98 -19.89 6.55
C GLY A 267 -20.13 -18.37 6.48
N ILE A 268 -19.09 -17.64 6.03
CA ILE A 268 -19.08 -16.18 5.92
C ILE A 268 -19.59 -15.79 4.54
N ALA A 269 -20.81 -15.27 4.47
CA ALA A 269 -21.37 -14.68 3.25
C ALA A 269 -20.69 -13.36 2.91
N TYR A 270 -20.42 -13.13 1.62
CA TYR A 270 -19.84 -11.88 1.12
C TYR A 270 -20.39 -11.55 -0.27
N GLU A 271 -20.55 -10.26 -0.56
CA GLU A 271 -20.90 -9.75 -1.91
C GLU A 271 -19.66 -9.33 -2.69
N ARG A 272 -18.59 -8.98 -1.97
CA ARG A 272 -17.37 -8.42 -2.54
C ARG A 272 -16.14 -8.96 -1.82
N LEU A 273 -15.12 -9.31 -2.60
CA LEU A 273 -13.83 -9.78 -2.10
C LEU A 273 -12.71 -9.01 -2.82
N ARG A 274 -11.82 -8.44 -2.02
CA ARG A 274 -10.59 -7.80 -2.47
C ARG A 274 -9.45 -8.54 -1.81
N VAL A 275 -8.43 -8.88 -2.59
CA VAL A 275 -7.13 -9.32 -2.06
C VAL A 275 -6.05 -8.45 -2.67
N VAL A 276 -5.04 -8.11 -1.87
CA VAL A 276 -3.86 -7.34 -2.28
C VAL A 276 -2.64 -7.88 -1.54
N PRO A 277 -1.44 -7.86 -2.15
CA PRO A 277 -0.23 -8.21 -1.42
C PRO A 277 0.07 -7.14 -0.36
N THR A 278 0.70 -7.57 0.72
CA THR A 278 1.28 -6.68 1.72
C THR A 278 2.54 -5.99 1.17
N PRO A 279 3.03 -4.91 1.82
CA PRO A 279 4.15 -4.13 1.28
C PRO A 279 5.41 -4.97 0.98
N PHE A 280 6.07 -4.63 -0.13
CA PHE A 280 7.40 -5.12 -0.55
C PHE A 280 7.53 -6.61 -0.89
N ASN A 281 6.43 -7.34 -1.05
CA ASN A 281 6.48 -8.77 -1.36
C ASN A 281 5.24 -9.23 -2.15
N ALA A 282 5.30 -10.47 -2.66
CA ALA A 282 4.18 -11.14 -3.33
C ALA A 282 3.76 -12.45 -2.62
N VAL A 283 4.16 -12.62 -1.36
CA VAL A 283 4.02 -13.87 -0.59
C VAL A 283 2.89 -13.77 0.43
N LEU A 284 2.81 -12.66 1.16
CA LEU A 284 1.78 -12.41 2.17
C LEU A 284 0.71 -11.47 1.62
N TRP A 285 -0.53 -11.92 1.66
CA TRP A 285 -1.68 -11.25 1.08
C TRP A 285 -2.70 -10.87 2.14
N SER A 286 -3.28 -9.69 2.00
CA SER A 286 -4.40 -9.21 2.81
C SER A 286 -5.69 -9.29 2.00
N GLY A 287 -6.71 -9.89 2.61
CA GLY A 287 -8.06 -9.96 2.07
C GLY A 287 -9.04 -9.11 2.85
N LEU A 288 -9.97 -8.49 2.14
CA LEU A 288 -11.15 -7.84 2.66
C LEU A 288 -12.38 -8.41 1.95
N ALA A 289 -13.22 -9.09 2.72
CA ALA A 289 -14.54 -9.53 2.28
C ALA A 289 -15.62 -8.64 2.91
N GLY A 290 -16.74 -8.46 2.24
CA GLY A 290 -17.82 -7.61 2.75
C GLY A 290 -19.20 -7.99 2.26
N ALA A 291 -20.19 -7.90 3.15
CA ALA A 291 -21.62 -7.96 2.90
C ALA A 291 -22.33 -7.07 3.93
N ASP A 292 -23.42 -6.42 3.52
CA ASP A 292 -24.25 -5.58 4.40
C ASP A 292 -23.43 -4.58 5.24
N ASP A 293 -23.58 -4.55 6.56
CA ASP A 293 -22.90 -3.63 7.48
C ASP A 293 -21.59 -4.19 8.06
N HIS A 294 -21.07 -5.30 7.50
CA HIS A 294 -19.89 -6.00 8.03
C HIS A 294 -18.80 -6.18 6.97
N LEU A 295 -17.56 -6.13 7.43
CA LEU A 295 -16.37 -6.50 6.68
C LEU A 295 -15.57 -7.54 7.45
N TRP A 296 -14.84 -8.38 6.73
CA TRP A 296 -13.92 -9.36 7.29
C TRP A 296 -12.54 -9.14 6.70
N ALA A 297 -11.56 -8.90 7.57
CA ALA A 297 -10.17 -8.77 7.19
C ALA A 297 -9.40 -10.04 7.54
N GLY A 298 -8.53 -10.50 6.65
CA GLY A 298 -7.69 -11.68 6.88
C GLY A 298 -6.32 -11.52 6.22
N LEU A 299 -5.38 -12.34 6.67
CA LEU A 299 -4.05 -12.46 6.09
C LEU A 299 -3.79 -13.92 5.72
N TYR A 300 -3.20 -14.12 4.54
CA TYR A 300 -2.83 -15.43 4.02
C TYR A 300 -1.43 -15.36 3.42
N SER A 301 -0.54 -16.25 3.83
CA SER A 301 0.78 -16.43 3.22
C SER A 301 0.76 -17.63 2.29
N LEU A 302 1.46 -17.51 1.15
CA LEU A 302 1.76 -18.68 0.31
C LEU A 302 2.66 -19.72 1.01
N LEU A 303 3.21 -19.36 2.19
CA LEU A 303 4.00 -20.24 3.05
C LEU A 303 3.22 -20.75 4.26
N ASP A 304 1.91 -20.43 4.38
CA ASP A 304 1.06 -21.03 5.42
C ASP A 304 0.94 -22.56 5.16
N ASP A 305 0.99 -23.37 6.22
CA ASP A 305 0.88 -24.84 6.12
C ASP A 305 -0.51 -25.31 5.65
N ASP A 306 -1.53 -24.49 5.90
CA ASP A 306 -2.90 -24.70 5.46
C ASP A 306 -3.53 -23.41 4.89
N SER A 307 -4.76 -23.53 4.40
CA SER A 307 -5.55 -22.41 3.89
C SER A 307 -6.51 -21.82 4.94
N ALA A 308 -6.31 -22.11 6.23
CA ALA A 308 -7.21 -21.64 7.29
C ALA A 308 -6.90 -20.17 7.63
N ILE A 309 -7.73 -19.28 7.09
CA ILE A 309 -7.56 -17.83 7.29
C ILE A 309 -8.34 -17.38 8.53
N LEU A 310 -7.64 -16.75 9.49
CA LEU A 310 -8.30 -16.09 10.61
C LEU A 310 -8.94 -14.77 10.14
N PHE A 311 -10.27 -14.76 10.04
CA PHE A 311 -11.01 -13.56 9.70
C PHE A 311 -11.37 -12.72 10.93
N ARG A 312 -11.07 -11.43 10.83
CA ARG A 312 -11.49 -10.44 11.81
C ARG A 312 -12.66 -9.63 11.29
N ARG A 313 -13.78 -9.70 12.01
CA ARG A 313 -14.97 -8.89 11.75
C ARG A 313 -14.73 -7.42 12.08
N ILE A 314 -15.24 -6.55 11.21
CA ILE A 314 -15.20 -5.10 11.31
C ILE A 314 -16.59 -4.56 10.99
N GLU A 315 -17.16 -3.83 11.95
CA GLU A 315 -18.41 -3.10 11.75
C GLU A 315 -18.18 -1.88 10.87
N ARG A 316 -19.00 -1.72 9.82
CA ARG A 316 -18.97 -0.57 8.90
C ARG A 316 -19.71 0.64 9.49
N ASN A 317 -20.70 0.41 10.35
CA ASN A 317 -21.55 1.44 10.95
C ASN A 317 -22.22 2.35 9.92
N THR A 318 -22.76 1.79 8.85
CA THR A 318 -23.38 2.53 7.74
C THR A 318 -24.54 3.42 8.19
N HIS A 319 -25.24 3.06 9.27
CA HIS A 319 -26.31 3.86 9.88
C HIS A 319 -25.85 5.28 10.27
N LEU A 320 -24.57 5.49 10.60
CA LEU A 320 -24.04 6.81 11.01
C LEU A 320 -24.04 7.84 9.86
N ILE A 321 -24.00 7.37 8.61
CA ILE A 321 -24.00 8.22 7.41
C ILE A 321 -25.23 8.02 6.54
N ALA A 322 -26.14 7.12 6.90
CA ALA A 322 -27.35 6.84 6.13
C ALA A 322 -28.20 8.11 5.83
N PRO A 323 -28.38 9.06 6.76
CA PRO A 323 -29.12 10.30 6.47
C PRO A 323 -28.44 11.23 5.44
N ARG A 324 -27.13 11.05 5.23
CA ARG A 324 -26.26 11.90 4.40
C ARG A 324 -25.77 11.18 3.15
N ARG A 325 -26.39 10.05 2.82
CA ARG A 325 -25.93 9.14 1.75
C ARG A 325 -25.83 9.85 0.39
N ASP A 326 -26.73 10.80 0.16
CA ASP A 326 -26.86 11.52 -1.10
C ASP A 326 -26.05 12.82 -1.17
N ASP A 327 -25.33 13.17 -0.09
CA ASP A 327 -24.42 14.30 -0.13
C ASP A 327 -23.24 14.00 -1.08
N PRO A 328 -22.87 14.92 -2.00
CA PRO A 328 -21.82 14.67 -2.99
C PRO A 328 -20.48 14.19 -2.42
N PRO A 329 -19.97 14.73 -1.30
CA PRO A 329 -18.75 14.21 -0.66
C PRO A 329 -18.86 12.74 -0.24
N ILE A 330 -20.03 12.32 0.24
CA ILE A 330 -20.29 10.94 0.68
C ILE A 330 -20.39 10.00 -0.53
N GLN A 331 -21.07 10.42 -1.60
CA GLN A 331 -21.10 9.66 -2.86
C GLN A 331 -19.70 9.47 -3.44
N ARG A 332 -18.85 10.51 -3.38
CA ARG A 332 -17.44 10.44 -3.79
C ARG A 332 -16.66 9.41 -2.96
N LEU A 333 -16.86 9.40 -1.65
CA LEU A 333 -16.24 8.43 -0.73
C LEU A 333 -16.72 7.00 -0.99
N PHE A 334 -18.00 6.78 -1.32
CA PHE A 334 -18.50 5.46 -1.71
C PHE A 334 -17.89 4.97 -3.01
N TRP A 335 -17.83 5.83 -4.03
CA TRP A 335 -17.17 5.52 -5.29
C TRP A 335 -15.69 5.19 -5.06
N PHE A 336 -14.99 6.00 -4.29
CA PHE A 336 -13.56 5.82 -4.02
C PHE A 336 -13.31 4.52 -3.24
N SER A 337 -13.96 4.34 -2.09
CA SER A 337 -13.77 3.16 -1.21
C SER A 337 -14.30 1.85 -1.78
N ARG A 338 -15.14 1.91 -2.82
CA ARG A 338 -15.82 0.74 -3.43
C ARG A 338 -16.61 -0.09 -2.42
N GLY A 339 -17.09 0.57 -1.36
CA GLY A 339 -17.81 -0.05 -0.24
C GLY A 339 -16.94 -0.73 0.81
N TYR A 340 -15.61 -0.69 0.70
CA TYR A 340 -14.69 -1.11 1.77
C TYR A 340 -14.41 0.05 2.72
N TYR A 341 -15.41 0.41 3.52
CA TYR A 341 -15.28 1.52 4.45
C TYR A 341 -15.87 1.21 5.82
N ARG A 342 -15.46 2.00 6.80
CA ARG A 342 -16.08 2.09 8.11
C ARG A 342 -16.32 3.55 8.44
N VAL A 343 -17.36 3.79 9.23
CA VAL A 343 -17.64 5.08 9.84
C VAL A 343 -17.48 4.97 11.35
N GLU A 344 -16.93 6.02 11.95
CA GLU A 344 -16.87 6.18 13.40
C GLU A 344 -17.35 7.58 13.77
N ASN A 345 -18.17 7.67 14.81
CA ASN A 345 -18.47 8.94 15.44
C ASN A 345 -17.46 9.18 16.55
N ARG A 346 -16.69 10.26 16.45
CA ARG A 346 -15.76 10.72 17.48
C ARG A 346 -16.31 11.99 18.12
N ALA A 347 -15.74 12.36 19.27
CA ALA A 347 -16.22 13.52 20.04
C ALA A 347 -16.26 14.83 19.23
N ASP A 348 -15.45 14.96 18.18
CA ASP A 348 -15.26 16.17 17.39
C ASP A 348 -15.92 16.15 16.00
N ALA A 349 -16.18 14.97 15.42
CA ALA A 349 -16.75 14.82 14.08
C ALA A 349 -17.09 13.36 13.74
N LEU A 350 -17.79 13.17 12.61
CA LEU A 350 -17.86 11.89 11.93
C LEU A 350 -16.59 11.66 11.10
N TYR A 351 -16.08 10.44 11.16
CA TYR A 351 -14.91 9.99 10.43
C TYR A 351 -15.26 8.83 9.51
N PHE A 352 -14.72 8.88 8.30
CA PHE A 352 -14.82 7.85 7.29
C PHE A 352 -13.44 7.23 7.04
N TYR A 353 -13.33 5.91 7.12
CA TYR A 353 -12.10 5.17 6.87
C TYR A 353 -12.24 4.38 5.59
N ASP A 354 -11.30 4.54 4.66
CA ASP A 354 -11.17 3.64 3.51
C ASP A 354 -10.25 2.47 3.90
N LEU A 355 -10.84 1.28 4.02
CA LEU A 355 -10.16 0.10 4.52
C LEU A 355 -9.28 -0.56 3.46
N ARG A 356 -9.42 -0.19 2.18
CA ARG A 356 -8.63 -0.73 1.05
C ARG A 356 -7.12 -0.59 1.26
N PHE A 357 -6.71 0.45 1.99
CA PHE A 357 -5.31 0.77 2.26
C PHE A 357 -4.79 0.15 3.57
N GLY A 358 -5.66 -0.51 4.33
CA GLY A 358 -5.29 -1.26 5.53
C GLY A 358 -5.08 -0.40 6.78
N ARG A 359 -4.48 -1.04 7.79
CA ARG A 359 -4.14 -0.48 9.09
C ARG A 359 -2.64 -0.61 9.35
N SER A 360 -2.11 0.22 10.23
CA SER A 360 -0.71 0.18 10.66
C SER A 360 -0.29 -1.13 11.36
N ASP A 361 -1.23 -1.91 11.85
CA ASP A 361 -1.02 -3.22 12.46
C ASP A 361 -1.39 -4.40 11.55
N PHE A 362 -1.79 -4.14 10.30
CA PHE A 362 -2.24 -5.16 9.35
C PHE A 362 -3.34 -6.08 9.90
N TYR A 363 -4.19 -5.56 10.80
CA TYR A 363 -5.26 -6.29 11.49
C TYR A 363 -4.75 -7.36 12.50
N LEU A 364 -3.45 -7.42 12.77
CA LEU A 364 -2.81 -8.34 13.72
C LEU A 364 -2.89 -7.88 15.19
N ASP A 365 -3.44 -6.70 15.46
CA ASP A 365 -3.65 -6.16 16.81
C ASP A 365 -4.93 -5.31 16.87
N SER A 366 -5.40 -4.93 18.05
CA SER A 366 -6.48 -3.98 18.27
C SER A 366 -6.08 -2.51 18.10
N THR A 367 -4.78 -2.19 18.21
CA THR A 367 -4.29 -0.81 18.38
C THR A 367 -3.97 -0.06 17.09
N GLY A 368 -4.01 -0.72 15.93
CA GLY A 368 -3.69 -0.09 14.66
C GLY A 368 -4.66 1.01 14.24
N THR A 369 -4.10 1.94 13.47
CA THR A 369 -4.79 3.09 12.88
C THR A 369 -4.98 2.87 11.39
N TYR A 370 -6.11 3.31 10.83
CA TYR A 370 -6.37 3.24 9.40
C TYR A 370 -5.56 4.30 8.66
N PHE A 371 -4.90 3.93 7.56
CA PHE A 371 -4.05 4.86 6.81
C PHE A 371 -4.85 5.95 6.09
N PHE A 372 -6.01 5.60 5.53
CA PHE A 372 -6.86 6.54 4.80
C PHE A 372 -8.07 6.90 5.64
N THR A 373 -7.95 8.04 6.32
CA THR A 373 -8.97 8.60 7.22
C THR A 373 -9.43 9.95 6.69
N PHE A 374 -10.74 10.16 6.64
CA PHE A 374 -11.37 11.40 6.24
C PHE A 374 -12.27 11.91 7.36
N ARG A 375 -12.07 13.14 7.78
CA ARG A 375 -13.00 13.86 8.66
C ARG A 375 -14.09 14.48 7.78
N LEU A 376 -15.36 14.20 8.09
CA LEU A 376 -16.50 14.77 7.38
C LEU A 376 -16.80 16.17 7.91
N LEU A 377 -16.84 17.16 7.02
CA LEU A 377 -17.07 18.56 7.38
C LEU A 377 -18.54 18.93 7.10
N PRO A 378 -19.34 19.22 8.14
CA PRO A 378 -20.73 19.62 7.95
C PRO A 378 -20.84 20.98 7.25
N ASP A 379 -21.95 21.21 6.55
CA ASP A 379 -22.28 22.53 6.00
C ASP A 379 -22.48 23.53 7.15
N PRO A 380 -21.80 24.69 7.15
CA PRO A 380 -21.97 25.72 8.18
C PRO A 380 -23.41 26.23 8.34
N SER A 381 -24.19 26.21 7.25
CA SER A 381 -25.57 26.69 7.21
C SER A 381 -26.58 25.56 7.45
N HIS A 382 -26.21 24.31 7.16
CA HIS A 382 -27.06 23.13 7.31
C HIS A 382 -26.27 21.96 7.91
N SER A 383 -26.08 21.96 9.23
CA SER A 383 -25.23 20.98 9.93
C SER A 383 -25.63 19.51 9.75
N GLU A 384 -26.84 19.27 9.24
CA GLU A 384 -27.32 17.94 8.86
C GLU A 384 -26.64 17.40 7.59
N ARG A 385 -26.11 18.26 6.73
CA ARG A 385 -25.43 17.91 5.46
C ARG A 385 -23.92 17.95 5.58
N ILE A 386 -23.23 17.17 4.75
CA ILE A 386 -21.78 17.22 4.58
C ILE A 386 -21.43 18.05 3.35
N ALA A 387 -20.67 19.13 3.56
CA ALA A 387 -20.26 20.04 2.50
C ALA A 387 -18.89 19.67 1.91
N ASP A 388 -17.97 19.14 2.72
CA ASP A 388 -16.64 18.74 2.25
C ASP A 388 -16.01 17.67 3.18
N LEU A 389 -14.78 17.28 2.87
CA LEU A 389 -14.01 16.29 3.61
C LEU A 389 -12.55 16.71 3.77
N GLN A 390 -11.96 16.38 4.91
CA GLN A 390 -10.56 16.64 5.20
C GLN A 390 -9.82 15.32 5.35
N ARG A 391 -8.80 15.07 4.51
CA ARG A 391 -7.91 13.92 4.68
C ARG A 391 -7.06 14.13 5.92
N ILE A 392 -7.12 13.17 6.84
CA ILE A 392 -6.30 13.15 8.05
C ILE A 392 -5.09 12.28 7.78
N ASN A 393 -3.91 12.89 7.89
CA ASN A 393 -2.64 12.17 7.85
C ASN A 393 -2.37 11.58 9.22
N ASN A 394 -2.85 10.35 9.46
CA ASN A 394 -2.45 9.62 10.64
C ASN A 394 -0.94 9.34 10.55
N PRO A 395 -0.17 9.50 11.65
CA PRO A 395 1.23 9.12 11.65
C PRO A 395 1.32 7.65 11.26
N SER A 396 1.91 7.41 10.09
CA SER A 396 2.08 6.09 9.47
C SER A 396 3.20 5.30 10.14
N GLU A 397 3.42 5.49 11.45
CA GLU A 397 4.50 4.84 12.17
C GLU A 397 4.17 3.37 12.32
N LEU A 398 4.63 2.60 11.33
CA LEU A 398 4.78 1.16 11.43
C LEU A 398 5.72 0.90 12.61
N THR A 399 5.16 0.43 13.71
CA THR A 399 5.95 0.08 14.89
C THR A 399 6.83 -1.13 14.58
N ASP A 400 8.00 -1.23 15.23
CA ASP A 400 8.89 -2.38 15.05
C ASP A 400 8.20 -3.70 15.41
N GLN A 401 7.25 -3.64 16.37
CA GLN A 401 6.42 -4.78 16.74
C GLN A 401 5.45 -5.19 15.62
N ALA A 402 4.76 -4.23 14.98
CA ALA A 402 3.87 -4.52 13.86
C ALA A 402 4.65 -5.12 12.67
N LEU A 403 5.81 -4.55 12.35
CA LEU A 403 6.70 -5.08 11.30
C LEU A 403 7.17 -6.50 11.62
N LYS A 404 7.53 -6.77 12.89
CA LYS A 404 7.94 -8.11 13.33
C LYS A 404 6.82 -9.13 13.17
N ARG A 405 5.59 -8.78 13.56
CA ARG A 405 4.42 -9.66 13.38
C ARG A 405 4.12 -9.90 11.90
N LEU A 406 4.21 -8.87 11.08
CA LEU A 406 4.03 -8.98 9.63
C LEU A 406 5.07 -9.92 9.00
N TRP A 407 6.34 -9.79 9.42
CA TRP A 407 7.42 -10.67 8.98
C TRP A 407 7.19 -12.13 9.38
N LEU A 408 6.74 -12.38 10.61
CA LEU A 408 6.40 -13.74 11.05
C LEU A 408 5.25 -14.32 10.22
N ARG A 409 4.17 -13.55 9.99
CA ARG A 409 3.08 -13.99 9.11
C ARG A 409 3.54 -14.25 7.69
N LEU A 410 4.47 -13.46 7.16
CA LEU A 410 5.05 -13.71 5.84
C LEU A 410 5.70 -15.09 5.76
N LEU A 411 6.36 -15.53 6.83
CA LEU A 411 6.98 -16.86 6.94
C LEU A 411 5.99 -17.98 7.25
N GLY A 412 4.69 -17.70 7.33
CA GLY A 412 3.66 -18.67 7.68
C GLY A 412 3.48 -18.94 9.17
N ILE A 413 4.04 -18.08 10.03
CA ILE A 413 4.09 -18.25 11.51
C ILE A 413 3.06 -17.38 12.22
#